data_AF-A0A8T1H6V2-F1
#
_entry.id   AF-A0A8T1H6V2-F1
#
_cell.length_a   1.000
_cell.length_b   1.000
_cell.length_c   1.000
_cell.angle_alpha   90.00
_cell.angle_beta   90.00
_cell.angle_gamma   90.00
#
_symmetry.space_group_name_H-M   'P 1'
#
loop_
_entity.id
_entity.type
_entity.pdbx_description
1 polymer ?
#
loop_
_entity_poly.entity_id
_entity_poly.type
_entity_poly.pdbx_seq_one_letter_code
_entity_poly.pdbx_strand_id
1 'polypeptide(L)'
;MQGIDRLDQIRGRFSTADGHSYKRWHKKLALALIDVARSNAYLTRRLVKSDPATRDPHRTFVMELVGELLNGQWRNAPSDGRMLYRGGILDDGEAEEVGTPSSQRSAGKAAVLTTTAWASVSS
;
A
#
# COMPACT_ATOMS: atom_id res chain seq x y z
N MET A 1 -12.32 -1.12 -19.33
CA MET A 1 -12.60 -2.34 -18.53
C MET A 1 -11.40 -3.31 -18.42
N GLN A 2 -10.26 -3.10 -19.08
CA GLN A 2 -9.14 -4.07 -19.12
C GLN A 2 -8.12 -3.98 -17.98
N GLY A 3 -8.35 -3.12 -16.97
CA GLY A 3 -7.36 -2.85 -15.93
C GLY A 3 -7.04 -4.08 -15.09
N ILE A 4 -8.08 -4.83 -14.71
CA ILE A 4 -7.96 -6.04 -13.90
C ILE A 4 -7.25 -7.14 -14.70
N ASP A 5 -7.64 -7.37 -15.96
CA ASP A 5 -7.03 -8.39 -16.81
C ASP A 5 -5.52 -8.14 -17.03
N ARG A 6 -5.12 -6.87 -17.22
CA ARG A 6 -3.71 -6.51 -17.39
C ARG A 6 -2.91 -6.73 -16.11
N LEU A 7 -3.48 -6.42 -14.95
CA LEU A 7 -2.84 -6.71 -13.66
C LEU A 7 -2.69 -8.22 -13.46
N ASP A 8 -3.73 -8.98 -13.81
CA ASP A 8 -3.73 -10.44 -13.70
C ASP A 8 -2.67 -11.10 -14.60
N GLN A 9 -2.50 -10.60 -15.83
CA GLN A 9 -1.45 -11.04 -16.75
C GLN A 9 -0.04 -10.77 -16.21
N ILE A 10 0.19 -9.58 -15.63
CA ILE A 10 1.47 -9.22 -15.01
C ILE A 10 1.72 -10.10 -13.78
N ARG A 11 0.69 -10.32 -12.96
CA ARG A 11 0.76 -11.19 -11.77
C ARG A 11 1.13 -12.62 -12.16
N GLY A 12 0.40 -13.20 -13.12
CA GLY A 12 0.56 -14.59 -13.56
C GLY A 12 1.96 -14.92 -14.05
N ARG A 13 2.64 -13.96 -14.72
CA ARG A 13 3.96 -14.19 -15.33
C ARG A 13 5.07 -14.58 -14.34
N PHE A 14 5.00 -14.12 -13.10
CA PHE A 14 5.95 -14.45 -12.03
C PHE A 14 5.24 -14.98 -10.77
N SER A 15 4.04 -15.55 -10.93
CA SER A 15 3.19 -15.99 -9.83
C SER A 15 3.90 -17.01 -8.92
N THR A 16 3.96 -16.69 -7.63
CA THR A 16 4.43 -17.60 -6.59
C THR A 16 3.28 -18.50 -6.12
N ALA A 17 2.03 -18.05 -6.22
CA ALA A 17 0.86 -18.80 -5.78
C ALA A 17 0.47 -19.96 -6.73
N ASP A 18 0.70 -19.84 -8.04
CA ASP A 18 0.14 -20.77 -9.04
C ASP A 18 0.82 -22.15 -9.07
N GLY A 19 2.05 -22.27 -8.57
CA GLY A 19 2.78 -23.55 -8.51
C GLY A 19 2.58 -24.34 -7.22
N HIS A 20 1.92 -23.78 -6.22
CA HIS A 20 1.88 -24.35 -4.87
C HIS A 20 0.45 -24.75 -4.46
N SER A 21 0.35 -25.96 -3.90
CA SER A 21 -0.85 -26.44 -3.24
C SER A 21 -0.58 -26.61 -1.75
N TYR A 22 -1.48 -26.08 -0.92
CA TYR A 22 -1.38 -26.15 0.53
C TYR A 22 -2.66 -26.75 1.11
N LYS A 23 -2.52 -27.58 2.15
CA LYS A 23 -3.66 -28.11 2.92
C LYS A 23 -4.51 -27.00 3.55
N ARG A 24 -3.90 -25.86 3.89
CA ARG A 24 -4.57 -24.70 4.47
C ARG A 24 -4.65 -23.57 3.44
N TRP A 25 -5.87 -23.15 3.09
CA TRP A 25 -6.14 -22.19 2.02
C TRP A 25 -5.47 -20.82 2.24
N HIS A 26 -5.36 -20.36 3.49
CA HIS A 26 -4.79 -19.05 3.82
C HIS A 26 -3.31 -18.93 3.43
N LYS A 27 -2.57 -20.04 3.36
CA LYS A 27 -1.18 -20.02 2.86
C LYS A 27 -1.12 -19.64 1.40
N LYS A 28 -2.06 -20.19 0.60
CA LYS A 28 -2.19 -19.83 -0.81
C LYS A 28 -2.65 -18.38 -0.98
N LEU A 29 -3.54 -17.91 -0.10
CA LEU A 29 -3.92 -16.48 -0.06
C LEU A 29 -2.72 -15.58 0.22
N ALA A 30 -1.88 -15.91 1.21
CA ALA A 30 -0.69 -15.11 1.54
C ALA A 30 0.26 -14.98 0.33
N LEU A 31 0.50 -16.05 -0.42
CA LEU A 31 1.29 -15.99 -1.65
C LEU A 31 0.61 -15.14 -2.74
N ALA A 32 -0.71 -15.29 -2.90
CA ALA A 32 -1.45 -14.47 -3.87
C ALA A 32 -1.37 -12.97 -3.53
N LEU A 33 -1.39 -12.60 -2.25
CA LEU A 33 -1.20 -11.22 -1.80
C LEU A 33 0.21 -10.71 -2.12
N ILE A 34 1.25 -11.54 -1.94
CA ILE A 34 2.62 -11.20 -2.34
C ILE A 34 2.69 -10.96 -3.86
N ASP A 35 2.04 -11.80 -4.66
CA ASP A 35 2.02 -11.66 -6.12
C ASP A 35 1.33 -10.36 -6.57
N VAL A 36 0.23 -9.97 -5.90
CA VAL A 36 -0.46 -8.69 -6.13
C VAL A 36 0.44 -7.52 -5.74
N ALA A 37 1.04 -7.55 -4.55
CA ALA A 37 1.93 -6.50 -4.07
C ALA A 37 3.15 -6.30 -4.99
N ARG A 38 3.77 -7.39 -5.45
CA ARG A 38 4.87 -7.35 -6.43
C ARG A 38 4.43 -6.67 -7.73
N SER A 39 3.29 -7.07 -8.27
CA SER A 39 2.77 -6.54 -9.54
C SER A 39 2.46 -5.04 -9.43
N ASN A 40 1.88 -4.62 -8.31
CA ASN A 40 1.63 -3.21 -8.03
C ASN A 40 2.94 -2.43 -7.87
N ALA A 41 3.92 -2.95 -7.14
CA ALA A 41 5.23 -2.31 -6.98
C ALA A 41 5.95 -2.13 -8.32
N TYR A 42 5.87 -3.13 -9.22
CA TYR A 42 6.39 -3.02 -10.58
C TYR A 42 5.69 -1.89 -11.37
N LEU A 43 4.36 -1.84 -11.34
CA LEU A 43 3.59 -0.80 -12.02
C LEU A 43 3.91 0.59 -11.48
N THR A 44 3.96 0.77 -10.15
CA THR A 44 4.35 2.04 -9.52
C THR A 44 5.77 2.44 -9.91
N ARG A 45 6.71 1.49 -9.96
CA ARG A 45 8.07 1.77 -10.41
C ARG A 45 8.12 2.27 -11.86
N ARG A 46 7.30 1.71 -12.76
CA ARG A 46 7.21 2.18 -14.16
C ARG A 46 6.59 3.58 -14.30
N LEU A 47 5.78 4.01 -13.33
CA LEU A 47 5.26 5.37 -13.31
C LEU A 47 6.32 6.40 -12.90
N VAL A 48 7.29 5.99 -12.07
CA VAL A 48 8.34 6.87 -11.53
C VAL A 48 9.62 6.83 -12.36
N LYS A 49 10.02 5.64 -12.80
CA LYS A 49 11.24 5.39 -13.60
C LYS A 49 10.83 5.04 -15.03
N SER A 50 11.45 5.70 -16.00
CA SER A 50 11.31 5.35 -17.41
C SER A 50 11.78 3.91 -17.66
N ASP A 51 11.12 3.22 -18.59
CA ASP A 51 11.38 1.80 -18.86
C ASP A 51 12.86 1.60 -19.23
N PRO A 52 13.62 0.76 -18.51
CA PRO A 52 15.00 0.49 -18.86
C PRO A 52 15.03 -0.23 -20.22
N ALA A 53 16.01 0.10 -21.07
CA ALA A 53 16.23 -0.50 -22.40
C ALA A 53 16.72 -1.97 -22.32
N THR A 54 16.07 -2.77 -21.47
CA THR A 54 16.39 -4.16 -21.18
C THR A 54 15.41 -5.07 -21.89
N ARG A 55 15.87 -6.27 -22.26
CA ARG A 55 15.07 -7.29 -22.96
C ARG A 55 13.85 -7.76 -22.15
N ASP A 56 13.93 -7.75 -20.82
CA ASP A 56 12.81 -8.04 -19.93
C ASP A 56 12.85 -7.12 -18.68
N PRO A 57 12.10 -6.01 -18.69
CA PRO A 57 12.11 -5.04 -17.58
C PRO A 57 11.47 -5.61 -16.31
N HIS A 58 10.48 -6.51 -16.43
CA HIS A 58 9.82 -7.10 -15.28
C HIS A 58 10.72 -8.11 -14.58
N ARG A 59 11.43 -8.95 -15.34
CA ARG A 59 12.42 -9.88 -14.76
C ARG A 59 13.54 -9.14 -14.03
N THR A 60 14.03 -8.05 -14.62
CA THR A 60 15.09 -7.22 -14.01
C THR A 60 14.61 -6.61 -12.69
N PHE A 61 13.39 -6.07 -12.67
CA PHE A 61 12.75 -5.60 -11.44
C PHE A 61 12.67 -6.67 -10.35
N VAL A 62 12.22 -7.89 -10.69
CA VAL A 62 12.09 -8.98 -9.71
C VAL A 62 13.44 -9.37 -9.13
N MET A 63 14.49 -9.43 -9.94
CA MET A 63 15.84 -9.76 -9.47
C MET A 63 16.39 -8.70 -8.51
N GLU A 64 16.20 -7.42 -8.83
CA GLU A 64 16.59 -6.32 -7.94
C GLU A 64 15.79 -6.35 -6.64
N LEU A 65 14.47 -6.56 -6.72
CA LEU A 65 13.60 -6.68 -5.53
C LEU A 65 14.05 -7.81 -4.61
N VAL A 66 14.39 -8.99 -5.16
CA VAL A 66 14.90 -10.12 -4.36
C VAL A 66 16.24 -9.76 -3.72
N GLY A 67 17.13 -9.08 -4.45
CA GLY A 67 18.40 -8.59 -3.91
C GLY A 67 18.21 -7.63 -2.73
N GLU A 68 17.32 -6.64 -2.87
CA GLU A 68 16.99 -5.68 -1.81
C GLU A 68 16.38 -6.35 -0.57
N LEU A 69 15.52 -7.35 -0.78
CA LEU A 69 14.90 -8.11 0.31
C LEU A 69 15.91 -8.95 1.09
N LEU A 70 16.79 -9.69 0.39
CA LEU A 70 17.81 -10.54 1.00
C LEU A 70 18.91 -9.73 1.69
N ASN A 71 19.31 -8.60 1.11
CA ASN A 71 20.33 -7.72 1.69
C ASN A 71 19.79 -6.85 2.85
N GLY A 72 18.50 -6.95 3.18
CA GLY A 72 17.89 -6.18 4.26
C GLY A 72 17.67 -4.70 3.96
N GLN A 73 17.88 -4.26 2.72
CA GLN A 73 17.76 -2.85 2.31
C GLN A 73 16.33 -2.32 2.41
N TRP A 74 15.34 -3.22 2.43
CA TRP A 74 13.94 -2.88 2.69
C TRP A 74 13.73 -2.15 4.02
N ARG A 75 14.60 -2.35 5.02
CA ARG A 75 14.55 -1.63 6.30
C ARG A 75 14.84 -0.14 6.18
N ASN A 76 15.57 0.26 5.14
CA ASN A 76 15.91 1.65 4.88
C ASN A 76 14.89 2.34 3.96
N ALA A 77 13.78 1.65 3.62
CA ALA A 77 12.75 2.23 2.78
C ALA A 77 12.15 3.47 3.47
N PRO A 78 11.89 4.57 2.75
CA PRO A 78 11.32 5.80 3.31
C PRO A 78 9.96 5.62 4.02
N SER A 79 9.32 4.46 3.84
CA SER A 79 8.09 4.06 4.53
C SER A 79 8.27 3.76 6.01
N ASP A 80 9.49 3.58 6.52
CA ASP A 80 9.73 3.25 7.94
C ASP A 80 9.29 4.41 8.89
N GLY A 81 8.99 5.59 8.35
CA GLY A 81 8.35 6.70 9.08
C GLY A 81 6.81 6.74 9.01
N ARG A 82 6.14 5.86 8.24
CA ARG A 82 4.67 5.86 8.07
C ARG A 82 4.00 4.48 8.04
N MET A 83 4.73 3.37 7.99
CA MET A 83 4.13 2.02 7.97
C MET A 83 3.89 1.51 9.39
N LEU A 84 2.67 1.71 9.88
CA LEU A 84 2.16 1.28 11.18
C LEU A 84 2.01 -0.25 11.30
N TYR A 85 3.12 -1.01 11.35
CA TYR A 85 3.12 -2.40 11.81
C TYR A 85 4.35 -2.74 12.65
N ARG A 86 4.87 -1.77 13.42
CA ARG A 86 6.00 -1.98 14.35
C ARG A 86 5.58 -2.22 15.81
N GLY A 87 4.38 -2.72 16.09
CA GLY A 87 3.99 -3.00 17.47
C GLY A 87 2.93 -4.08 17.61
N GLY A 88 3.34 -5.25 18.09
CA GLY A 88 2.50 -6.19 18.83
C GLY A 88 1.55 -7.06 18.01
N ILE A 89 2.01 -8.21 17.51
CA ILE A 89 1.10 -9.33 17.21
C ILE A 89 1.59 -10.67 17.77
N LEU A 90 2.57 -10.61 18.67
CA LEU A 90 3.07 -11.75 19.44
C LEU A 90 3.31 -11.26 20.88
N ASP A 91 2.22 -10.95 21.59
CA ASP A 91 2.23 -10.93 23.04
C ASP A 91 0.97 -11.69 23.47
N ASP A 92 1.19 -12.94 23.88
CA ASP A 92 0.18 -13.78 24.52
C ASP A 92 0.02 -13.28 25.95
N GLY A 93 -1.03 -12.49 26.23
CA GLY A 93 -1.32 -12.03 27.58
C GLY A 93 -2.54 -11.12 27.64
N GLU A 94 -3.66 -11.67 28.12
CA GLU A 94 -4.84 -11.03 28.72
C GLU A 94 -5.45 -9.81 28.00
N ALA A 95 -6.65 -10.01 27.46
CA ALA A 95 -7.49 -8.95 26.90
C ALA A 95 -7.93 -7.95 28.00
N GLU A 96 -7.33 -6.77 28.01
CA GLU A 96 -7.89 -5.58 28.66
C GLU A 96 -8.61 -4.71 27.62
N GLU A 97 -9.88 -4.43 27.90
CA GLU A 97 -10.82 -3.70 27.09
C GLU A 97 -10.45 -2.20 27.02
N VAL A 98 -9.76 -1.77 25.96
CA VAL A 98 -9.50 -0.34 25.72
C VAL A 98 -10.58 0.22 24.80
N GLY A 99 -11.46 1.02 25.42
CA GLY A 99 -12.69 1.55 24.87
C GLY A 99 -12.58 2.38 23.60
N THR A 100 -13.57 2.17 22.74
CA THR A 100 -13.95 2.96 21.57
C THR A 100 -14.03 4.47 21.87
N PRO A 101 -13.43 5.37 21.08
CA PRO A 101 -13.83 6.77 21.09
C PRO A 101 -15.15 6.90 20.33
N SER A 102 -16.24 6.90 21.09
CA SER A 102 -17.58 7.28 20.64
C SER A 102 -17.60 8.75 20.19
N SER A 103 -18.36 9.00 19.12
CA SER A 103 -18.67 10.30 18.54
C SER A 103 -19.23 11.27 19.58
N GLN A 104 -18.45 12.27 19.99
CA GLN A 104 -18.99 13.41 20.72
C GLN A 104 -19.57 14.44 19.75
N ARG A 105 -20.89 14.40 19.64
CA ARG A 105 -21.74 15.42 19.03
C ARG A 105 -21.64 16.69 19.88
N SER A 106 -20.85 17.66 19.44
CA SER A 106 -20.83 19.01 20.03
C SER A 106 -22.16 19.70 19.71
N ALA A 107 -22.96 19.95 20.76
CA ALA A 107 -24.21 20.67 20.70
C ALA A 107 -23.95 22.17 20.44
N GLY A 108 -24.81 22.76 19.62
CA GLY A 108 -24.56 24.03 18.95
C GLY A 108 -24.45 25.27 19.83
N LYS A 109 -23.74 26.25 19.30
CA LYS A 109 -24.01 27.69 19.49
C LYS A 109 -23.91 28.40 18.14
N ALA A 110 -24.85 29.30 17.94
CA ALA A 110 -25.34 29.83 16.68
C ALA A 110 -24.28 30.56 15.83
N ALA A 111 -24.50 30.49 14.52
CA ALA A 111 -23.82 31.29 13.51
C ALA A 111 -24.04 32.78 13.75
N VAL A 112 -22.97 33.57 13.66
CA VAL A 112 -23.04 35.00 13.38
C VAL A 112 -22.24 35.24 12.10
N LEU A 113 -22.97 35.40 11.00
CA LEU A 113 -22.48 35.96 9.76
C LEU A 113 -22.22 37.45 9.99
N THR A 114 -20.97 37.89 9.84
CA THR A 114 -20.67 39.32 9.68
C THR A 114 -20.19 39.55 8.26
N THR A 115 -21.10 40.07 7.45
CA THR A 115 -20.81 40.65 6.13
C THR A 115 -20.00 41.92 6.34
N THR A 116 -18.97 42.18 5.52
CA THR A 116 -18.40 43.53 5.40
C THR A 116 -17.98 43.78 3.95
N ALA A 117 -18.83 44.58 3.32
CA ALA A 117 -18.69 45.57 2.26
C ALA A 117 -17.44 45.62 1.34
N TRP A 118 -17.77 45.82 0.07
CA TRP A 118 -16.93 46.21 -1.06
C TRP A 118 -16.07 47.47 -0.83
N ALA A 119 -14.92 47.50 -1.50
CA ALA A 119 -14.30 48.75 -1.94
C ALA A 119 -13.79 48.57 -3.40
N SER A 120 -14.29 49.44 -4.28
CA SER A 120 -13.77 49.65 -5.64
C SER A 120 -12.41 50.36 -5.59
N VAL A 121 -11.54 50.04 -6.54
CA VAL A 121 -10.46 50.96 -6.97
C VAL A 121 -10.42 50.95 -8.49
N SER A 122 -10.81 52.08 -9.08
CA SER A 122 -10.53 52.43 -10.47
C SER A 122 -9.15 53.08 -10.58
N SER A 123 -8.40 52.72 -11.62
CA SER A 123 -7.61 53.64 -12.44
C SER A 123 -7.32 52.97 -13.78
#